data_AF-A0A931IG54-F1
#
_entry.id   AF-A0A931IG54-F1
#
_cell.length_a   1.000
_cell.length_b   1.000
_cell.length_c   1.000
_cell.angle_alpha   90.00
_cell.angle_beta   90.00
_cell.angle_gamma   90.00
#
_symmetry.space_group_name_H-M   'P 1'
#
loop_
_entity.id
_entity.type
_entity.pdbx_description
1 polymer ?
#
loop_
_entity_poly.entity_id
_entity_poly.type
_entity_poly.pdbx_seq_one_letter_code
_entity_poly.pdbx_strand_id
1 'polypeptide(L)'
;MSDTRADRFVRELQALKIPDPAAGRSGLWLRTGIVLMVGGLVVAILAYFMSHGTTNPLTQRDAITLALGGVAASIVGSALFLRYSLTNFLRFWLARQSFDLDALGARVAGEENGGVETNGSYDGVAAAAR
;
A
#
# COMPACT_ATOMS: atom_id res chain seq x y z
N MET A 1 36.39 -14.54 5.67
CA MET A 1 35.23 -14.63 4.76
C MET A 1 34.43 -13.36 4.92
N SER A 2 34.32 -12.57 3.86
CA SER A 2 33.56 -11.31 3.86
C SER A 2 32.08 -11.64 4.01
N ASP A 3 31.49 -11.24 5.13
CA ASP A 3 30.05 -11.32 5.39
C ASP A 3 29.31 -10.60 4.26
N THR A 4 28.43 -11.27 3.54
CA THR A 4 27.72 -10.66 2.40
C THR A 4 26.74 -9.64 2.95
N ARG A 5 26.49 -8.51 2.25
CA ARG A 5 25.47 -7.52 2.69
C ARG A 5 24.11 -8.16 2.99
N ALA A 6 23.77 -9.23 2.27
CA ALA A 6 22.56 -10.02 2.50
C ALA A 6 22.52 -10.66 3.90
N ASP A 7 23.62 -11.24 4.37
CA ASP A 7 23.70 -11.93 5.66
C ASP A 7 23.56 -10.94 6.83
N ARG A 8 24.15 -9.75 6.70
CA ARG A 8 23.95 -8.65 7.67
C ARG A 8 22.50 -8.17 7.70
N PHE A 9 21.87 -8.00 6.54
CA PHE A 9 20.48 -7.53 6.43
C PHE A 9 19.47 -8.55 6.99
N VAL A 10 19.69 -9.85 6.75
CA VAL A 10 18.88 -10.94 7.32
C VAL A 10 19.00 -10.96 8.85
N ARG A 11 20.21 -10.74 9.38
CA ARG A 11 20.44 -10.68 10.82
C ARG A 11 19.78 -9.45 11.46
N GLU A 12 19.84 -8.29 10.80
CA GLU A 12 19.13 -7.07 11.24
C GLU A 12 17.61 -7.23 11.18
N LEU A 13 17.07 -7.88 10.14
CA LEU A 13 15.65 -8.22 10.04
C LEU A 13 15.19 -9.17 11.15
N GLN A 14 15.99 -10.20 11.46
CA GLN A 14 15.70 -11.12 12.56
C GLN A 14 15.77 -10.42 13.93
N ALA A 15 16.69 -9.47 14.09
CA ALA A 15 16.79 -8.66 15.31
C ALA A 15 15.60 -7.70 15.47
N LEU A 16 15.08 -7.16 14.37
CA LEU A 16 13.99 -6.17 14.39
C LEU A 16 12.62 -6.79 14.69
N LYS A 17 12.49 -8.12 14.62
CA LYS A 17 11.35 -8.90 15.14
C LYS A 17 9.98 -8.33 14.74
N ILE A 18 9.89 -7.72 13.54
CA ILE A 18 8.70 -7.03 13.07
C ILE A 18 7.60 -8.09 12.91
N PRO A 19 6.49 -8.02 13.67
CA PRO A 19 5.35 -8.88 13.46
C PRO A 19 4.90 -8.75 12.01
N ASP A 20 4.77 -9.88 11.30
CA ASP A 20 4.48 -9.90 9.88
C ASP A 20 3.20 -9.08 9.58
N PRO A 21 3.32 -7.89 8.98
CA PRO A 21 2.17 -7.01 8.74
C PRO A 21 1.18 -7.64 7.75
N ALA A 22 1.58 -8.74 7.09
CA ALA A 22 0.85 -9.49 6.10
C ALA A 22 0.30 -10.83 6.61
N ALA A 23 0.30 -11.10 7.93
CA ALA A 23 -0.24 -12.33 8.51
C ALA A 23 -1.76 -12.52 8.26
N GLY A 24 -2.15 -12.88 7.04
CA GLY A 24 -3.46 -13.31 6.53
C GLY A 24 -4.64 -12.33 6.63
N ARG A 25 -4.64 -11.43 7.62
CA ARG A 25 -5.80 -10.64 8.00
C ARG A 25 -6.12 -9.53 7.01
N SER A 26 -5.11 -8.90 6.39
CA SER A 26 -5.32 -7.90 5.34
C SER A 26 -6.08 -8.47 4.13
N GLY A 27 -5.74 -9.69 3.71
CA GLY A 27 -6.43 -10.40 2.62
C GLY A 27 -7.88 -10.77 2.97
N LEU A 28 -8.13 -11.17 4.22
CA LEU A 28 -9.49 -11.42 4.71
C LEU A 28 -10.34 -10.15 4.68
N TRP A 29 -9.84 -9.02 5.19
CA TRP A 29 -10.58 -7.76 5.18
C TRP A 29 -10.87 -7.24 3.77
N LEU A 30 -9.95 -7.44 2.82
CA LEU A 30 -10.16 -7.09 1.42
C LEU A 30 -11.28 -7.95 0.80
N ARG A 31 -11.29 -9.26 1.04
CA ARG A 31 -12.37 -10.16 0.60
C ARG A 31 -13.69 -9.78 1.24
N THR A 32 -13.72 -9.50 2.54
CA THR A 32 -14.93 -9.02 3.23
C THR A 32 -15.46 -7.74 2.60
N GLY A 33 -14.60 -6.78 2.27
CA GLY A 33 -15.00 -5.55 1.58
C GLY A 33 -15.67 -5.81 0.23
N ILE A 34 -15.07 -6.68 -0.60
CA ILE A 34 -15.65 -7.09 -1.90
C ILE A 34 -16.99 -7.80 -1.71
N VAL A 35 -17.06 -8.74 -0.77
CA VAL A 35 -18.29 -9.50 -0.47
C VAL A 35 -19.40 -8.57 -0.01
N LEU A 36 -19.13 -7.61 0.88
CA LEU A 36 -20.13 -6.62 1.30
C LEU A 36 -20.56 -5.73 0.13
N MET A 37 -19.62 -5.30 -0.70
CA MET A 37 -19.87 -4.42 -1.84
C MET A 37 -20.81 -5.09 -2.86
N VAL A 38 -20.45 -6.28 -3.31
CA VAL A 38 -21.25 -7.03 -4.30
C VAL A 38 -22.53 -7.57 -3.67
N GLY A 39 -22.44 -8.12 -2.46
CA GLY A 39 -23.59 -8.67 -1.74
C GLY A 39 -24.65 -7.62 -1.44
N GLY A 40 -24.26 -6.42 -1.00
CA GLY A 40 -25.18 -5.31 -0.77
C GLY A 40 -25.92 -4.87 -2.04
N LEU A 41 -25.23 -4.82 -3.18
CA LEU A 41 -25.84 -4.53 -4.47
C LEU A 41 -26.84 -5.61 -4.89
N VAL A 42 -26.50 -6.90 -4.73
CA VAL A 42 -27.40 -8.01 -5.04
C VAL A 42 -28.66 -7.94 -4.19
N VAL A 43 -28.54 -7.65 -2.89
CA VAL A 43 -29.68 -7.48 -1.99
C VAL A 43 -30.59 -6.33 -2.45
N ALA A 44 -30.02 -5.19 -2.86
CA ALA A 44 -30.80 -4.06 -3.35
C ALA A 44 -31.59 -4.40 -4.64
N ILE A 45 -30.99 -5.17 -5.55
CA ILE A 45 -31.64 -5.64 -6.78
C ILE A 45 -32.78 -6.61 -6.46
N LEU A 46 -32.56 -7.57 -5.56
CA LEU A 46 -33.61 -8.52 -5.15
C LEU A 46 -34.78 -7.80 -4.46
N ALA A 47 -34.47 -6.79 -3.64
CA ALA A 47 -35.48 -5.96 -2.99
C ALA A 47 -36.32 -5.17 -4.01
N TYR A 48 -35.72 -4.68 -5.09
CA TYR A 48 -36.46 -4.04 -6.18
C TYR A 48 -37.49 -5.00 -6.81
N PHE A 49 -37.08 -6.23 -7.16
CA PHE A 49 -38.00 -7.21 -7.73
C PHE A 49 -39.15 -7.57 -6.76
N MET A 50 -38.85 -7.68 -5.47
CA MET A 50 -39.85 -7.93 -4.44
C MET A 50 -40.85 -6.77 -4.29
N SER A 51 -40.36 -5.54 -4.32
CA SER A 51 -41.17 -4.31 -4.29
C SER A 51 -42.07 -4.18 -5.52
N HIS A 52 -41.56 -4.57 -6.69
CA HIS A 52 -42.29 -4.49 -7.96
C HIS A 52 -43.39 -5.57 -8.09
N GLY A 53 -43.20 -6.72 -7.45
CA GLY A 53 -44.14 -7.85 -7.51
C GLY A 53 -45.36 -7.73 -6.59
N THR A 54 -45.47 -6.67 -5.79
CA THR A 54 -46.54 -6.50 -4.80
C THR A 54 -47.21 -5.14 -4.90
N THR A 55 -48.52 -5.10 -4.65
CA THR A 55 -49.31 -3.86 -4.50
C THR A 55 -49.60 -3.54 -3.04
N ASN A 56 -49.20 -4.41 -2.09
CA ASN A 56 -49.38 -4.16 -0.67
C ASN A 56 -48.33 -3.13 -0.18
N PRO A 57 -48.76 -1.99 0.38
CA PRO A 57 -47.84 -0.93 0.79
C PRO A 57 -46.91 -1.33 1.96
N LEU A 58 -47.30 -2.30 2.79
CA LEU A 58 -46.47 -2.76 3.91
C LEU A 58 -45.24 -3.53 3.38
N THR A 59 -45.48 -4.53 2.54
CA THR A 59 -44.41 -5.33 1.91
C THR A 59 -43.49 -4.46 1.04
N GLN A 60 -44.07 -3.46 0.36
CA GLN A 60 -43.28 -2.51 -0.43
C GLN A 60 -42.32 -1.69 0.42
N ARG A 61 -42.75 -1.21 1.60
CA ARG A 61 -41.89 -0.46 2.54
C ARG A 61 -40.79 -1.32 3.15
N ASP A 62 -41.09 -2.57 3.48
CA ASP A 62 -40.09 -3.52 3.97
C ASP A 62 -39.03 -3.78 2.90
N ALA A 63 -39.44 -3.95 1.64
CA ALA A 63 -38.52 -4.09 0.52
C ALA A 63 -37.65 -2.83 0.31
N ILE A 64 -38.21 -1.63 0.42
CA ILE A 64 -37.42 -0.38 0.35
C ILE A 64 -36.39 -0.30 1.49
N THR A 65 -36.78 -0.68 2.70
CA THR A 65 -35.89 -0.70 3.87
C THR A 65 -34.74 -1.69 3.66
N LEU A 66 -35.03 -2.87 3.12
CA LEU A 66 -34.03 -3.86 2.74
C LEU A 66 -33.08 -3.34 1.65
N ALA A 67 -33.61 -2.64 0.65
CA ALA A 67 -32.80 -2.03 -0.41
C ALA A 67 -31.83 -0.98 0.13
N LEU A 68 -32.29 -0.10 1.02
CA LEU A 68 -31.45 0.88 1.72
C LEU A 68 -30.35 0.22 2.54
N GLY A 69 -30.68 -0.86 3.27
CA GLY A 69 -29.70 -1.67 3.99
C GLY A 69 -28.64 -2.27 3.06
N GLY A 70 -29.05 -2.80 1.91
CA GLY A 70 -28.15 -3.32 0.88
C GLY A 70 -27.21 -2.25 0.32
N VAL A 71 -27.73 -1.06 0.02
CA VAL A 71 -26.91 0.08 -0.43
C VAL A 71 -25.90 0.52 0.64
N ALA A 72 -26.33 0.65 1.90
CA ALA A 72 -25.45 1.01 2.99
C ALA A 72 -24.33 -0.02 3.19
N ALA A 73 -24.66 -1.32 3.15
CA ALA A 73 -23.68 -2.39 3.19
C ALA A 73 -22.71 -2.32 1.99
N SER A 74 -23.21 -1.98 0.79
CA SER A 74 -22.35 -1.81 -0.37
C SER A 74 -21.34 -0.68 -0.19
N ILE A 75 -21.76 0.46 0.37
CA ILE A 75 -20.89 1.62 0.64
C ILE A 75 -19.83 1.26 1.67
N VAL A 76 -20.20 0.58 2.75
CA VAL A 76 -19.25 0.11 3.78
C VAL A 76 -18.23 -0.86 3.17
N GLY A 77 -18.70 -1.79 2.33
CA GLY A 77 -17.83 -2.71 1.58
C GLY A 77 -16.81 -1.98 0.72
N SER A 78 -17.27 -0.99 -0.05
CA SER A 78 -16.40 -0.14 -0.86
C SER A 78 -15.36 0.60 -0.02
N ALA A 79 -15.76 1.21 1.10
CA ALA A 79 -14.84 1.93 1.99
C ALA A 79 -13.75 1.01 2.56
N LEU A 80 -14.12 -0.21 3.00
CA LEU A 80 -13.17 -1.22 3.44
C LEU A 80 -12.22 -1.61 2.30
N PHE A 81 -12.77 -1.96 1.13
CA PHE A 81 -11.97 -2.34 -0.04
C PHE A 81 -10.96 -1.25 -0.42
N LEU A 82 -11.39 0.01 -0.49
CA LEU A 82 -10.52 1.15 -0.78
C LEU A 82 -9.42 1.28 0.28
N ARG A 83 -9.78 1.28 1.57
CA ARG A 83 -8.82 1.43 2.68
C ARG A 83 -7.69 0.39 2.59
N TYR A 84 -8.02 -0.88 2.41
CA TYR A 84 -7.02 -1.95 2.38
C TYR A 84 -6.24 -1.96 1.06
N SER A 85 -6.88 -1.64 -0.06
CA SER A 85 -6.21 -1.55 -1.37
C SER A 85 -5.20 -0.41 -1.41
N LEU A 86 -5.58 0.77 -0.92
CA LEU A 86 -4.70 1.95 -0.87
C LEU A 86 -3.51 1.72 0.06
N THR A 87 -3.74 1.11 1.22
CA THR A 87 -2.67 0.76 2.16
C THR A 87 -1.64 -0.15 1.50
N ASN A 88 -2.09 -1.19 0.79
CA ASN A 88 -1.19 -2.13 0.14
C ASN A 88 -0.43 -1.48 -1.03
N PHE A 89 -1.11 -0.64 -1.81
CA PHE A 89 -0.51 0.12 -2.90
C PHE A 89 0.54 1.11 -2.40
N LEU A 90 0.22 1.94 -1.40
CA LEU A 90 1.15 2.91 -0.82
C LEU A 90 2.35 2.22 -0.18
N ARG A 91 2.16 1.07 0.48
CA ARG A 91 3.28 0.30 1.05
C ARG A 91 4.25 -0.15 -0.03
N PHE A 92 3.74 -0.69 -1.12
CA PHE A 92 4.57 -1.08 -2.27
C PHE A 92 5.26 0.13 -2.89
N TRP A 93 4.51 1.22 -3.09
CA TRP A 93 5.02 2.44 -3.71
C TRP A 93 6.14 3.08 -2.88
N LEU A 94 5.96 3.18 -1.57
CA LEU A 94 6.96 3.71 -0.65
C LEU A 94 8.21 2.83 -0.58
N ALA A 95 8.05 1.50 -0.60
CA ALA A 95 9.19 0.59 -0.64
C ALA A 95 10.05 0.79 -1.91
N ARG A 96 9.40 1.03 -3.04
CA ARG A 96 10.12 1.37 -4.29
C ARG A 96 10.83 2.71 -4.18
N GLN A 97 10.14 3.75 -3.71
CA GLN A 97 10.73 5.08 -3.56
C GLN A 97 11.91 5.09 -2.59
N SER A 98 11.87 4.33 -1.49
CA SER A 98 13.00 4.22 -0.57
C SER A 98 14.26 3.64 -1.24
N PHE A 99 14.08 2.71 -2.18
CA PHE A 99 15.21 2.14 -2.92
C PHE A 99 15.83 3.15 -3.89
N ASP A 100 14.98 3.90 -4.61
CA ASP A 100 15.44 4.94 -5.52
C ASP A 100 16.19 6.07 -4.77
N LEU A 101 15.71 6.44 -3.58
CA LEU A 101 16.37 7.42 -2.71
C LEU A 101 17.73 6.93 -2.17
N ASP A 102 17.85 5.67 -1.78
CA ASP A 102 19.11 5.07 -1.31
C ASP A 102 20.17 5.07 -2.43
N ALA A 103 19.76 4.71 -3.65
CA ALA A 103 20.65 4.73 -4.81
C ALA A 103 21.13 6.16 -5.17
N LEU A 104 20.27 7.17 -5.02
CA LEU A 104 20.65 8.57 -5.21
C LEU A 104 21.61 9.05 -4.12
N GLY A 105 21.33 8.71 -2.85
CA GLY A 105 22.19 9.05 -1.72
C GLY A 105 23.61 8.48 -1.88
N ALA A 106 23.73 7.23 -2.33
CA ALA A 106 25.02 6.60 -2.59
C ALA A 106 25.83 7.30 -3.70
N ARG A 107 25.17 7.85 -4.73
CA ARG A 107 25.85 8.60 -5.80
C ARG A 107 26.36 9.95 -5.30
N VAL A 108 25.52 10.69 -4.59
CA VAL A 108 25.89 12.00 -4.01
C VAL A 108 27.06 11.86 -3.01
N ALA A 109 27.01 10.84 -2.15
CA ALA A 109 28.10 10.56 -1.21
C ALA A 109 29.40 10.12 -1.92
N GLY A 110 29.31 9.46 -3.08
CA GLY A 110 30.45 9.12 -3.91
C GLY A 110 31.08 10.35 -4.59
N GLU A 111 30.27 11.30 -5.05
CA GLU A 111 30.73 12.56 -5.64
C GLU A 111 31.46 13.45 -4.62
N GLU A 112 30.97 13.52 -3.38
CA GLU A 112 31.64 14.25 -2.30
C GLU A 112 33.05 13.71 -2.06
N ASN A 113 33.21 12.39 -1.96
CA ASN A 113 34.52 11.76 -1.76
C ASN A 113 35.46 11.91 -2.97
N GLY A 114 34.93 11.84 -4.21
CA GLY A 114 35.72 12.06 -5.43
C GLY A 114 36.14 13.53 -5.67
N GLY A 115 35.38 14.49 -5.14
CA GLY A 115 35.72 15.91 -5.14
C GLY A 115 36.88 16.25 -4.20
N VAL A 116 37.05 15.49 -3.12
CA VAL A 116 38.17 15.65 -2.18
C VAL A 116 39.47 15.10 -2.78
N GLU A 117 39.43 13.99 -3.51
CA GLU A 117 40.63 13.41 -4.15
C GLU A 117 41.13 14.23 -5.36
N THR A 118 40.24 14.91 -6.08
CA THR A 118 40.61 15.71 -7.26
C THR A 118 41.22 17.07 -6.92
N ASN A 119 40.97 17.62 -5.73
CA ASN A 119 41.48 18.94 -5.34
C ASN A 119 42.97 18.91 -4.90
N GLY A 120 43.52 17.74 -4.56
CA GLY A 120 44.93 17.58 -4.21
C GLY A 120 45.91 17.53 -5.40
N SER A 121 45.41 17.42 -6.63
CA SER A 121 46.28 17.26 -7.82
C SER A 121 46.67 18.58 -8.50
N TYR A 122 46.06 19.72 -8.14
CA TYR A 122 46.34 21.01 -8.78
C TYR A 122 47.46 21.83 -8.11
N ASP A 123 47.90 21.45 -6.90
CA ASP A 123 48.94 22.18 -6.17
C ASP A 123 50.37 21.95 -6.73
N GLY A 124 50.59 20.89 -7.51
CA GLY A 124 51.92 20.56 -8.05
C GLY A 124 52.37 21.38 -9.26
N VAL A 125 51.44 21.99 -10.01
CA VAL A 125 51.76 22.66 -11.29
C VAL A 125 52.14 24.13 -11.08
N ALA A 126 51.67 24.76 -10.00
CA ALA A 126 52.01 26.15 -9.66
C ALA A 126 53.40 26.29 -9.02
N ALA A 127 53.94 25.22 -8.42
CA ALA A 127 55.25 25.22 -7.76
C ALA A 127 56.43 25.07 -8.74
N ALA A 128 56.22 24.54 -9.95
CA ALA A 128 57.27 24.30 -10.93
C ALA A 128 57.65 25.53 -11.80
N ALA A 129 57.00 26.68 -11.56
CA ALA A 129 57.16 27.90 -12.37
C ALA A 129 57.87 29.07 -11.64
N ARG A 130 58.56 28.81 -10.53
CA ARG A 130 59.40 29.79 -9.81
C ARG A 130 60.82 29.26 -9.65
#